data_AF-A0A945U5V0-F1
#
_entry.id   AF-A0A945U5V0-F1
#
_cell.length_a   1.000
_cell.length_b   1.000
_cell.length_c   1.000
_cell.angle_alpha   90.00
_cell.angle_beta   90.00
_cell.angle_gamma   90.00
#
_symmetry.space_group_name_H-M   'P 1'
#
loop_
_entity.id
_entity.type
_entity.pdbx_description
1 polymer ?
#
loop_
_entity_poly.entity_id
_entity_poly.type
_entity_poly.pdbx_seq_one_letter_code
_entity_poly.pdbx_strand_id
1 'polypeptide(L)'
;HADFKLNVSSDLEVSNEAINYLSSNDPDCMFLHFDDVDHAGHSDGFSPNVSQYITAIEGVDDCISPIMQAISQRPNYNHEDWLILITTDHGGLGTSHGGNSIEEQNVFVIASGNTITQEVIRKDSSIIFDSVYNCLADTVELQFDGDDDYVQIPSNPIYNFGSTQDFTVECRVRTNTTGDVAIIGNKDWVSGSNTGFVFSFKYPAGPEWKVNIGDGTNRADINTGGLIADNQWHTLSVSFDRDGYMKMYEDGQLVDSADISSIGDITTNAGLFFGTDINQGFDFMGSIAEVRVWNTLINMQTIQNWNCNHLDNSHPNYNNLIGYWKLNEGGNANQVVDYSTNNNNGNISGALWHSPDSTWVYDYNNTPRIADVPVTALTHLCVQIDNNWQLDGISLIPDCIGTNIEGINNKTSRLIKITDILGRETHQQSNKILFYIYENGEVEKKIYIE
;
A
#
# COMPACT_ATOMS: atom_id res chain seq x y z
N HIS A 1 -9.84 44.71 -7.76
CA HIS A 1 -10.16 45.87 -6.89
C HIS A 1 -11.45 45.54 -6.15
N ALA A 2 -11.60 45.99 -4.90
CA ALA A 2 -12.84 45.82 -4.14
C ALA A 2 -13.59 47.17 -4.12
N ASP A 3 -14.91 47.13 -4.16
CA ASP A 3 -15.76 48.33 -4.15
C ASP A 3 -15.73 49.05 -2.81
N PHE A 4 -15.56 48.28 -1.73
CA PHE A 4 -15.40 48.77 -0.36
C PHE A 4 -14.24 48.05 0.33
N LYS A 5 -13.46 48.78 1.11
CA LYS A 5 -12.38 48.27 1.95
C LYS A 5 -12.38 49.02 3.26
N LEU A 6 -12.28 48.27 4.36
CA LEU A 6 -12.18 48.82 5.70
C LEU A 6 -11.19 47.99 6.49
N ASN A 7 -10.27 48.66 7.18
CA ASN A 7 -9.37 48.05 8.15
C ASN A 7 -9.79 48.54 9.53
N VAL A 8 -9.94 47.62 10.46
CA VAL A 8 -10.27 47.87 11.87
C VAL A 8 -9.16 47.31 12.76
N SER A 9 -9.27 47.51 14.07
CA SER A 9 -8.19 47.24 15.03
C SER A 9 -8.34 45.95 15.83
N SER A 10 -9.44 45.21 15.66
CA SER A 10 -9.68 43.92 16.33
C SER A 10 -10.70 43.06 15.58
N ASP A 11 -10.70 41.76 15.86
CA ASP A 11 -11.62 40.80 15.26
C ASP A 11 -13.09 41.07 15.63
N LEU A 12 -13.34 41.60 16.84
CA LEU A 12 -14.66 42.06 17.25
C LEU A 12 -15.16 43.23 16.40
N GLU A 13 -14.27 44.16 16.05
CA GLU A 13 -14.63 45.26 15.14
C GLU A 13 -14.88 44.75 13.71
N VAL A 14 -14.17 43.70 13.26
CA VAL A 14 -14.42 43.08 11.95
C VAL A 14 -15.85 42.55 11.91
N SER A 15 -16.26 41.82 12.95
CA SER A 15 -17.63 41.29 13.06
C SER A 15 -18.67 42.40 13.12
N ASN A 16 -18.48 43.42 13.97
CA ASN A 16 -19.41 44.54 14.11
C ASN A 16 -19.57 45.31 12.79
N GLU A 17 -18.49 45.59 12.08
CA GLU A 17 -18.55 46.32 10.82
C GLU A 17 -19.13 45.47 9.68
N ALA A 18 -18.90 44.16 9.67
CA ALA A 18 -19.58 43.25 8.75
C ALA A 18 -21.11 43.29 8.95
N ILE A 19 -21.58 43.23 10.20
CA ILE A 19 -23.00 43.33 10.56
C ILE A 19 -23.58 44.70 10.14
N ASN A 20 -22.87 45.78 10.47
CA ASN A 20 -23.27 47.14 10.09
C ASN A 20 -23.39 47.26 8.57
N TYR A 21 -22.42 46.73 7.83
CA TYR A 21 -22.43 46.77 6.37
C TYR A 21 -23.59 45.96 5.78
N LEU A 22 -23.82 44.73 6.25
CA LEU A 22 -24.92 43.87 5.81
C LEU A 22 -26.31 44.46 6.11
N SER A 23 -26.44 45.27 7.16
CA SER A 23 -27.71 45.92 7.53
C SER A 23 -28.16 47.03 6.57
N SER A 24 -27.21 47.61 5.83
CA SER A 24 -27.42 48.83 5.04
C SER A 24 -27.04 48.69 3.57
N ASN A 25 -26.39 47.59 3.19
CA ASN A 25 -25.88 47.34 1.84
C ASN A 25 -26.19 45.92 1.37
N ASP A 26 -26.00 45.69 0.08
CA ASP A 26 -26.27 44.42 -0.59
C ASP A 26 -25.02 43.91 -1.32
N PRO A 27 -24.02 43.35 -0.59
CA PRO A 27 -22.79 42.87 -1.20
C PRO A 27 -23.00 41.52 -1.91
N ASP A 28 -22.50 41.41 -3.14
CA ASP A 28 -22.42 40.11 -3.85
C ASP A 28 -21.36 39.18 -3.23
N CYS A 29 -20.29 39.74 -2.67
CA CYS A 29 -19.20 39.03 -2.03
C CYS A 29 -18.62 39.86 -0.89
N MET A 30 -18.34 39.20 0.24
CA MET A 30 -17.69 39.80 1.40
C MET A 30 -16.51 38.92 1.83
N PHE A 31 -15.35 39.54 2.03
CA PHE A 31 -14.16 38.88 2.56
C PHE A 31 -13.83 39.49 3.92
N LEU A 32 -13.73 38.64 4.95
CA LEU A 32 -13.42 39.03 6.32
C LEU A 32 -12.11 38.36 6.72
N HIS A 33 -11.24 39.12 7.38
CA HIS A 33 -9.96 38.64 7.89
C HIS A 33 -9.93 38.86 9.39
N PHE A 34 -9.69 37.78 10.14
CA PHE A 34 -9.59 37.77 11.59
C PHE A 34 -8.14 37.45 11.97
N ASP A 35 -7.42 38.41 12.55
CA ASP A 35 -5.96 38.42 12.70
C ASP A 35 -5.50 38.08 14.13
N ASP A 36 -6.38 38.18 15.13
CA ASP A 36 -6.01 38.05 16.55
C ASP A 36 -5.45 36.64 16.87
N VAL A 37 -5.87 35.61 16.13
CA VAL A 37 -5.37 34.24 16.25
C VAL A 37 -3.90 34.13 15.85
N ASP A 38 -3.49 34.78 14.76
CA ASP A 38 -2.08 34.80 14.32
C ASP A 38 -1.22 35.58 15.32
N HIS A 39 -1.73 36.71 15.80
CA HIS A 39 -1.06 37.49 16.84
C HIS A 39 -0.81 36.67 18.12
N ALA A 40 -1.80 35.89 18.56
CA ALA A 40 -1.67 34.98 19.69
C ALA A 40 -0.68 33.83 19.40
N GLY A 41 -0.70 33.28 18.18
CA GLY A 41 0.26 32.27 17.74
C GLY A 41 1.71 32.76 17.78
N HIS A 42 1.96 33.99 17.33
CA HIS A 42 3.28 34.63 17.43
C HIS A 42 3.69 34.98 18.87
N SER A 43 2.74 35.35 19.72
CA SER A 43 3.02 35.78 21.10
C SER A 43 3.26 34.61 22.05
N ASP A 44 2.43 33.55 21.95
CA ASP A 44 2.37 32.47 22.92
C ASP A 44 2.64 31.08 22.32
N GLY A 45 2.33 30.89 21.04
CA GLY A 45 2.65 29.69 20.26
C GLY A 45 1.46 29.03 19.57
N PHE A 46 1.68 28.53 18.34
CA PHE A 46 0.74 27.78 17.52
C PHE A 46 0.60 26.34 18.03
N SER A 47 -0.24 26.12 19.04
CA SER A 47 -0.52 24.77 19.56
C SER A 47 -1.85 24.71 20.29
N PRO A 48 -2.60 23.58 20.20
CA PRO A 48 -3.80 23.38 21.02
C PRO A 48 -3.50 23.29 22.53
N ASN A 49 -2.23 23.15 22.91
CA ASN A 49 -1.80 23.14 24.31
C ASN A 49 -1.51 24.55 24.87
N VAL A 50 -1.61 25.61 24.04
CA VAL A 50 -1.41 27.00 24.45
C VAL A 50 -2.78 27.65 24.67
N SER A 51 -3.11 27.95 25.93
CA SER A 51 -4.43 28.47 26.28
C SER A 51 -4.79 29.79 25.60
N GLN A 52 -3.82 30.69 25.42
CA GLN A 52 -4.02 32.00 24.80
C GLN A 52 -4.38 31.85 23.31
N TYR A 53 -3.70 30.93 22.62
CA TYR A 53 -3.98 30.61 21.22
C TYR A 53 -5.38 30.00 21.05
N ILE A 54 -5.75 29.04 21.89
CA ILE A 54 -7.12 28.48 21.90
C ILE A 54 -8.17 29.55 22.24
N THR A 55 -7.90 30.41 23.23
CA THR A 55 -8.83 31.51 23.59
C THR A 55 -9.04 32.47 22.42
N ALA A 56 -8.00 32.76 21.64
CA ALA A 56 -8.12 33.60 20.44
C ALA A 56 -9.00 32.92 19.37
N ILE A 57 -8.81 31.61 19.14
CA ILE A 57 -9.65 30.82 18.22
C ILE A 57 -11.12 30.84 18.66
N GLU A 58 -11.39 30.58 19.93
CA GLU A 58 -12.75 30.65 20.51
C GLU A 58 -13.34 32.06 20.39
N GLY A 59 -12.52 33.11 20.54
CA GLY A 59 -12.93 34.50 20.35
C GLY A 59 -13.35 34.81 18.91
N VAL A 60 -12.66 34.25 17.91
CA VAL A 60 -13.08 34.36 16.50
C VAL A 60 -14.35 33.57 16.24
N ASP A 61 -14.50 32.37 16.82
CA ASP A 61 -15.74 31.58 16.71
C ASP A 61 -16.96 32.36 17.24
N ASP A 62 -16.81 33.02 18.39
CA ASP A 62 -17.83 33.92 18.97
C ASP A 62 -18.17 35.10 18.03
N CYS A 63 -17.21 35.57 17.23
CA CYS A 63 -17.41 36.66 16.27
C CYS A 63 -18.20 36.24 15.02
N ILE A 64 -18.21 34.95 14.65
CA ILE A 64 -18.89 34.45 13.44
C ILE A 64 -20.41 34.39 13.62
N SER A 65 -20.86 33.94 14.79
CA SER A 65 -22.30 33.71 15.05
C SER A 65 -23.19 34.96 14.82
N PRO A 66 -22.83 36.17 15.31
CA PRO A 66 -23.58 37.39 15.02
C PRO A 66 -23.66 37.76 13.53
N ILE A 67 -22.62 37.46 12.74
CA ILE A 67 -22.60 37.72 11.29
C ILE A 67 -23.59 36.79 10.60
N MET A 68 -23.56 35.50 10.95
CA MET A 68 -24.52 34.52 10.45
C MET A 68 -25.97 34.91 10.77
N GLN A 69 -26.20 35.44 11.98
CA GLN A 69 -27.50 35.97 12.37
C GLN A 69 -27.89 37.17 11.49
N ALA A 70 -26.97 38.13 11.27
CA ALA A 70 -27.23 39.30 10.44
C ALA A 70 -27.60 38.90 9.00
N ILE A 71 -26.89 37.93 8.41
CA ILE A 71 -27.21 37.36 7.09
C ILE A 71 -28.64 36.79 7.09
N SER A 72 -28.98 35.94 8.06
CA SER A 72 -30.30 35.30 8.14
C SER A 72 -31.47 36.28 8.35
N GLN A 73 -31.18 37.48 8.83
CA GLN A 73 -32.15 38.55 9.09
C GLN A 73 -32.29 39.55 7.94
N ARG A 74 -31.50 39.39 6.87
CA ARG A 74 -31.58 40.27 5.70
C ARG A 74 -32.97 40.22 5.08
N PRO A 75 -33.55 41.36 4.65
CA PRO A 75 -34.92 41.41 4.13
C PRO A 75 -35.19 40.47 2.95
N ASN A 76 -34.17 40.20 2.13
CA ASN A 76 -34.28 39.35 0.94
C ASN A 76 -33.64 37.96 1.10
N TYR A 77 -33.26 37.57 2.32
CA TYR A 77 -32.54 36.31 2.59
C TYR A 77 -33.16 35.08 1.92
N ASN A 78 -34.50 34.97 1.88
CA ASN A 78 -35.21 33.84 1.26
C ASN A 78 -35.04 33.73 -0.28
N HIS A 79 -34.54 34.78 -0.93
CA HIS A 79 -34.21 34.79 -2.37
C HIS A 79 -32.71 35.01 -2.61
N GLU A 80 -31.90 34.99 -1.55
CA GLU A 80 -30.44 35.05 -1.62
C GLU A 80 -29.89 33.63 -1.52
N ASP A 81 -28.77 33.37 -2.20
CA ASP A 81 -28.06 32.10 -2.13
C ASP A 81 -26.67 32.33 -1.54
N TRP A 82 -26.57 32.17 -0.22
CA TRP A 82 -25.33 32.39 0.52
C TRP A 82 -24.47 31.13 0.53
N LEU A 83 -23.21 31.29 0.14
CA LEU A 83 -22.13 30.35 0.40
C LEU A 83 -21.17 30.96 1.41
N ILE A 84 -20.96 30.25 2.53
CA ILE A 84 -20.03 30.62 3.58
C ILE A 84 -18.81 29.70 3.49
N LEU A 85 -17.63 30.29 3.33
CA LEU A 85 -16.35 29.59 3.31
C LEU A 85 -15.48 30.14 4.44
N ILE A 86 -14.92 29.25 5.26
CA ILE A 86 -14.01 29.59 6.36
C ILE A 86 -12.78 28.71 6.24
N THR A 87 -11.59 29.31 6.28
CA THR A 87 -10.31 28.60 6.24
C THR A 87 -9.29 29.35 7.06
N THR A 88 -8.27 28.65 7.55
CA THR A 88 -7.00 29.29 7.92
C THR A 88 -6.10 29.33 6.70
N ASP A 89 -5.18 30.28 6.65
CA ASP A 89 -4.18 30.40 5.59
C ASP A 89 -2.90 29.62 5.89
N HIS A 90 -2.62 29.38 7.18
CA HIS A 90 -1.53 28.52 7.65
C HIS A 90 -1.84 27.86 9.00
N GLY A 91 -1.03 26.86 9.35
CA GLY A 91 -0.80 26.43 10.73
C GLY A 91 0.48 27.07 11.28
N GLY A 92 1.14 26.45 12.26
CA GLY A 92 2.39 27.01 12.79
C GLY A 92 3.17 26.05 13.68
N LEU A 93 4.43 26.39 13.94
CA LEU A 93 5.33 25.63 14.78
C LEU A 93 6.05 26.54 15.78
N GLY A 94 5.86 26.26 17.07
CA GLY A 94 6.34 27.16 18.11
C GLY A 94 5.64 28.51 17.98
N THR A 95 6.37 29.60 17.82
CA THR A 95 5.84 30.97 17.65
C THR A 95 6.03 31.52 16.22
N SER A 96 6.22 30.63 15.23
CA SER A 96 6.48 31.00 13.85
C SER A 96 5.72 30.09 12.87
N HIS A 97 5.67 30.49 11.61
CA HIS A 97 5.06 29.76 10.51
C HIS A 97 5.78 30.12 9.18
N GLY A 98 5.43 29.42 8.10
CA GLY A 98 5.97 29.65 6.74
C GLY A 98 6.96 28.60 6.22
N GLY A 99 7.23 27.55 7.00
CA GLY A 99 7.97 26.37 6.58
C GLY A 99 7.12 25.30 5.88
N ASN A 100 7.74 24.14 5.64
CA ASN A 100 7.13 23.00 4.94
C ASN A 100 6.76 21.84 5.87
N SER A 101 6.67 22.09 7.19
CA SER A 101 6.21 21.05 8.12
C SER A 101 4.72 20.77 7.95
N ILE A 102 4.28 19.59 8.39
CA ILE A 102 2.85 19.24 8.40
C ILE A 102 2.10 20.22 9.30
N GLU A 103 2.66 20.57 10.46
CA GLU A 103 2.07 21.50 11.42
C GLU A 103 1.81 22.88 10.83
N GLU A 104 2.70 23.37 9.96
CA GLU A 104 2.56 24.66 9.28
C GLU A 104 1.59 24.61 8.08
N GLN A 105 1.39 23.43 7.48
CA GLN A 105 0.46 23.23 6.35
C GLN A 105 -0.93 22.75 6.79
N ASN A 106 -1.10 22.36 8.05
CA ASN A 106 -2.34 21.79 8.56
C ASN A 106 -3.38 22.89 8.80
N VAL A 107 -4.16 23.16 7.76
CA VAL A 107 -5.26 24.12 7.75
C VAL A 107 -6.60 23.40 7.71
N PHE A 108 -7.67 24.08 8.12
CA PHE A 108 -9.04 23.58 7.93
C PHE A 108 -9.74 24.36 6.83
N VAL A 109 -10.71 23.72 6.19
CA VAL A 109 -11.69 24.36 5.30
C VAL A 109 -13.09 23.95 5.76
N ILE A 110 -13.96 24.93 5.99
CA ILE A 110 -15.37 24.76 6.25
C ILE A 110 -16.13 25.43 5.10
N ALA A 111 -17.10 24.72 4.53
CA ALA A 111 -18.01 25.25 3.54
C ALA A 111 -19.46 24.98 3.96
N SER A 112 -20.32 25.99 3.81
CA SER A 112 -21.75 25.89 4.16
C SER A 112 -22.58 26.69 3.17
N GLY A 113 -23.56 26.05 2.55
CA GLY A 113 -24.45 26.67 1.55
C GLY A 113 -25.43 25.63 1.00
N ASN A 114 -26.44 26.09 0.24
CA ASN A 114 -27.50 25.22 -0.27
C ASN A 114 -26.99 24.11 -1.22
N THR A 115 -25.87 24.37 -1.91
CA THR A 115 -25.25 23.49 -2.90
C THR A 115 -24.12 22.63 -2.32
N ILE A 116 -23.77 22.81 -1.04
CA ILE A 116 -22.77 22.00 -0.36
C ILE A 116 -23.38 20.65 0.05
N THR A 117 -22.78 19.57 -0.41
CA THR A 117 -23.19 18.22 -0.01
C THR A 117 -22.82 17.99 1.45
N GLN A 118 -23.80 17.58 2.27
CA GLN A 118 -23.57 17.23 3.66
C GLN A 118 -23.12 15.76 3.76
N GLU A 119 -21.85 15.56 4.11
CA GLU A 119 -21.30 14.23 4.34
C GLU A 119 -20.31 14.22 5.51
N VAL A 120 -20.08 13.03 6.07
CA VAL A 120 -19.06 12.86 7.11
C VAL A 120 -17.71 12.70 6.41
N ILE A 121 -16.89 13.75 6.44
CA ILE A 121 -15.50 13.67 6.03
C ILE A 121 -14.73 12.86 7.09
N ARG A 122 -14.20 11.71 6.70
CA ARG A 122 -13.31 10.91 7.55
C ARG A 122 -11.88 11.25 7.20
N LYS A 123 -10.99 11.21 8.20
CA LYS A 123 -9.55 11.27 7.94
C LYS A 123 -9.18 10.05 7.09
N ASP A 124 -8.94 10.24 5.81
CA ASP A 124 -8.45 9.20 4.90
C ASP A 124 -6.97 8.92 5.21
N SER A 125 -6.75 8.19 6.31
CA SER A 125 -5.44 7.61 6.62
C SER A 125 -5.43 6.19 6.06
N SER A 126 -4.82 6.03 4.89
CA SER A 126 -4.53 4.71 4.35
C SER A 126 -3.34 4.13 5.12
N ILE A 127 -3.57 3.17 6.01
CA ILE A 127 -2.46 2.34 6.48
C ILE A 127 -2.09 1.45 5.30
N ILE A 128 -1.05 1.84 4.55
CA ILE A 128 -0.40 0.93 3.62
C ILE A 128 0.57 0.10 4.47
N PHE A 129 0.14 -1.09 4.89
CA PHE A 129 1.12 -2.11 5.19
C PHE A 129 1.90 -2.34 3.90
N ASP A 130 3.23 -2.26 3.94
CA ASP A 130 4.00 -3.04 2.99
C ASP A 130 3.48 -4.47 3.18
N SER A 131 2.75 -4.97 2.18
CA SER A 131 1.67 -5.96 2.35
C SER A 131 2.18 -7.38 2.66
N VAL A 132 3.36 -7.51 3.24
CA VAL A 132 3.99 -8.75 3.63
C VAL A 132 3.25 -9.32 4.84
N TYR A 133 2.36 -10.27 4.60
CA TYR A 133 1.78 -11.08 5.66
C TYR A 133 2.86 -12.02 6.19
N ASN A 134 3.41 -11.70 7.38
CA ASN A 134 4.16 -12.65 8.17
C ASN A 134 3.26 -13.18 9.28
N CYS A 135 2.98 -14.47 9.25
CA CYS A 135 2.17 -15.10 10.29
C CYS A 135 2.98 -15.35 11.59
N LEU A 136 4.31 -15.18 11.54
CA LEU A 136 5.17 -15.02 12.71
C LEU A 136 5.38 -13.54 13.00
N ALA A 137 5.49 -13.18 14.27
CA ALA A 137 5.65 -11.78 14.70
C ALA A 137 7.11 -11.27 14.61
N ASP A 138 7.96 -11.93 13.82
CA ASP A 138 9.34 -11.49 13.61
C ASP A 138 9.36 -10.17 12.84
N THR A 139 10.15 -9.23 13.34
CA THR A 139 10.34 -7.90 12.73
C THR A 139 11.70 -7.77 12.04
N VAL A 140 12.47 -8.86 11.99
CA VAL A 140 13.83 -8.92 11.46
C VAL A 140 13.91 -10.13 10.54
N GLU A 141 14.59 -9.97 9.42
CA GLU A 141 14.81 -11.01 8.43
C GLU A 141 16.24 -10.92 7.87
N LEU A 142 16.80 -12.06 7.47
CA LEU A 142 18.06 -12.10 6.72
C LEU A 142 17.73 -12.01 5.23
N GLN A 143 18.22 -10.95 4.57
CA GLN A 143 18.04 -10.70 3.14
C GLN A 143 19.26 -11.14 2.35
N PHE A 144 18.97 -11.81 1.24
CA PHE A 144 19.88 -12.25 0.21
C PHE A 144 19.58 -11.41 -1.03
N ASP A 145 20.59 -10.80 -1.63
CA ASP A 145 20.45 -9.85 -2.74
C ASP A 145 20.50 -10.48 -4.14
N GLY A 146 20.77 -11.79 -4.21
CA GLY A 146 20.91 -12.54 -5.46
C GLY A 146 22.29 -12.44 -6.12
N ASP A 147 23.31 -11.97 -5.40
CA ASP A 147 24.71 -11.92 -5.82
C ASP A 147 25.61 -12.35 -4.66
N ASP A 148 26.20 -13.54 -4.72
CA ASP A 148 27.17 -14.08 -3.73
C ASP A 148 26.73 -14.24 -2.26
N ASP A 149 25.49 -13.88 -1.92
CA ASP A 149 24.91 -14.00 -0.59
C ASP A 149 24.56 -15.44 -0.20
N TYR A 150 25.07 -15.91 0.94
CA TYR A 150 24.68 -17.22 1.48
C TYR A 150 24.88 -17.39 2.98
N VAL A 151 24.19 -18.41 3.51
CA VAL A 151 24.49 -19.01 4.82
C VAL A 151 25.03 -20.41 4.61
N GLN A 152 26.20 -20.70 5.19
CA GLN A 152 26.77 -22.04 5.19
C GLN A 152 26.68 -22.69 6.57
N ILE A 153 25.96 -23.80 6.66
CA ILE A 153 26.04 -24.72 7.78
C ILE A 153 27.22 -25.67 7.53
N PRO A 154 28.21 -25.74 8.43
CA PRO A 154 29.37 -26.61 8.25
C PRO A 154 28.99 -28.08 8.05
N SER A 155 29.83 -28.81 7.32
CA SER A 155 29.68 -30.24 7.13
C SER A 155 29.62 -30.99 8.47
N ASN A 156 28.56 -31.77 8.65
CA ASN A 156 28.35 -32.60 9.83
C ASN A 156 27.69 -33.93 9.40
N PRO A 157 28.18 -35.11 9.85
CA PRO A 157 27.60 -36.39 9.52
C PRO A 157 26.11 -36.55 9.84
N ILE A 158 25.54 -35.75 10.74
CA ILE A 158 24.09 -35.79 11.01
C ILE A 158 23.24 -35.37 9.81
N TYR A 159 23.82 -34.67 8.82
CA TYR A 159 23.16 -34.29 7.56
C TYR A 159 23.49 -35.26 6.41
N ASN A 160 24.24 -36.35 6.68
CA ASN A 160 24.53 -37.39 5.70
C ASN A 160 23.43 -38.45 5.72
N PHE A 161 22.34 -38.21 4.99
CA PHE A 161 21.17 -39.10 4.96
C PHE A 161 21.40 -40.42 4.20
N GLY A 162 22.47 -40.51 3.41
CA GLY A 162 22.80 -41.75 2.70
C GLY A 162 21.68 -42.22 1.77
N SER A 163 21.56 -43.54 1.63
CA SER A 163 20.50 -44.17 0.82
C SER A 163 19.26 -44.58 1.61
N THR A 164 19.23 -44.42 2.94
CA THR A 164 18.18 -45.04 3.78
C THR A 164 17.67 -44.18 4.93
N GLN A 165 18.29 -43.05 5.28
CA GLN A 165 17.82 -42.25 6.41
C GLN A 165 16.70 -41.32 5.97
N ASP A 166 15.50 -41.55 6.47
CA ASP A 166 14.38 -40.64 6.28
C ASP A 166 14.61 -39.31 6.98
N PHE A 167 14.14 -38.23 6.37
CA PHE A 167 14.31 -36.90 6.91
C PHE A 167 13.22 -35.95 6.42
N THR A 168 13.10 -34.82 7.12
CA THR A 168 12.21 -33.72 6.71
C THR A 168 13.00 -32.43 6.77
N VAL A 169 12.84 -31.59 5.74
CA VAL A 169 13.42 -30.25 5.69
C VAL A 169 12.28 -29.25 5.53
N GLU A 170 12.35 -28.14 6.26
CA GLU A 170 11.38 -27.05 6.18
C GLU A 170 12.11 -25.70 6.22
N CYS A 171 11.59 -24.71 5.51
CA CYS A 171 12.00 -23.32 5.66
C CYS A 171 10.83 -22.37 5.38
N ARG A 172 10.96 -21.13 5.85
CA ARG A 172 10.14 -20.02 5.38
C ARG A 172 10.93 -19.21 4.36
N VAL A 173 10.25 -18.73 3.33
CA VAL A 173 10.86 -17.96 2.25
C VAL A 173 9.95 -16.80 1.83
N ARG A 174 10.56 -15.69 1.41
CA ARG A 174 9.89 -14.54 0.81
C ARG A 174 10.72 -14.02 -0.35
N THR A 175 10.13 -13.87 -1.53
CA THR A 175 10.85 -13.42 -2.73
C THR A 175 9.90 -12.83 -3.77
N ASN A 176 10.46 -12.07 -4.71
CA ASN A 176 9.80 -11.60 -5.93
C ASN A 176 10.45 -12.17 -7.20
N THR A 177 11.35 -13.14 -7.05
CA THR A 177 12.10 -13.71 -8.17
C THR A 177 11.71 -15.15 -8.42
N THR A 178 11.76 -15.53 -9.70
CA THR A 178 11.38 -16.86 -10.19
C THR A 178 12.50 -17.55 -10.95
N GLY A 179 13.75 -17.08 -10.78
CA GLY A 179 14.92 -17.64 -11.46
C GLY A 179 15.22 -19.06 -10.98
N ASP A 180 15.86 -19.88 -11.80
CA ASP A 180 16.35 -21.21 -11.38
C ASP A 180 17.56 -21.04 -10.45
N VAL A 181 17.28 -20.78 -9.17
CA VAL A 181 18.25 -20.49 -8.10
C VAL A 181 18.08 -21.50 -6.95
N ALA A 182 19.03 -21.58 -6.02
CA ALA A 182 18.97 -22.49 -4.88
C ALA A 182 18.50 -21.74 -3.61
N ILE A 183 17.35 -22.14 -3.07
CA ILE A 183 16.81 -21.58 -1.83
C ILE A 183 17.54 -22.20 -0.64
N ILE A 184 17.45 -23.53 -0.50
CA ILE A 184 18.20 -24.30 0.49
C ILE A 184 18.58 -25.68 -0.07
N GLY A 185 19.74 -26.22 0.32
CA GLY A 185 20.14 -27.56 -0.09
C GLY A 185 21.57 -27.93 0.27
N ASN A 186 22.04 -29.05 -0.28
CA ASN A 186 23.42 -29.52 -0.13
C ASN A 186 24.05 -30.03 -1.44
N LYS A 187 23.45 -29.66 -2.59
CA LYS A 187 23.78 -30.14 -3.93
C LYS A 187 24.53 -29.06 -4.73
N ASP A 188 25.39 -29.50 -5.64
CA ASP A 188 25.87 -28.71 -6.79
C ASP A 188 24.75 -28.61 -7.84
N TRP A 189 24.11 -27.44 -7.93
CA TRP A 189 22.84 -27.28 -8.65
C TRP A 189 22.99 -27.19 -10.17
N VAL A 190 24.22 -27.25 -10.70
CA VAL A 190 24.45 -27.26 -12.16
C VAL A 190 23.78 -28.44 -12.88
N SER A 191 23.43 -29.50 -12.16
CA SER A 191 22.68 -30.64 -12.68
C SER A 191 21.77 -31.27 -11.63
N GLY A 192 20.50 -31.46 -11.96
CA GLY A 192 19.55 -32.18 -11.09
C GLY A 192 19.87 -33.66 -10.87
N SER A 193 20.83 -34.23 -11.60
CA SER A 193 21.33 -35.59 -11.32
C SER A 193 22.45 -35.63 -10.30
N ASN A 194 23.09 -34.49 -9.99
CA ASN A 194 24.16 -34.45 -8.99
C ASN A 194 23.66 -34.93 -7.63
N THR A 195 24.58 -35.43 -6.82
CA THR A 195 24.28 -35.95 -5.49
C THR A 195 23.72 -34.85 -4.57
N GLY A 196 22.70 -35.17 -3.77
CA GLY A 196 22.13 -34.30 -2.74
C GLY A 196 20.66 -33.95 -2.96
N PHE A 197 20.17 -32.91 -2.28
CA PHE A 197 18.83 -32.34 -2.46
C PHE A 197 18.88 -30.80 -2.55
N VAL A 198 17.85 -30.18 -3.13
CA VAL A 198 17.70 -28.73 -3.17
C VAL A 198 16.23 -28.31 -3.29
N PHE A 199 15.87 -27.19 -2.65
CA PHE A 199 14.64 -26.44 -2.93
C PHE A 199 15.01 -25.29 -3.88
N SER A 200 14.25 -25.13 -4.96
CA SER A 200 14.60 -24.24 -6.07
C SER A 200 13.32 -23.80 -6.81
N PHE A 201 13.44 -23.22 -8.01
CA PHE A 201 12.32 -22.87 -8.88
C PHE A 201 12.33 -23.70 -10.15
N LYS A 202 11.16 -23.93 -10.74
CA LYS A 202 11.02 -24.65 -12.01
C LYS A 202 11.86 -24.00 -13.12
N TYR A 203 12.61 -24.82 -13.85
CA TYR A 203 13.42 -24.39 -15.00
C TYR A 203 12.55 -24.27 -16.26
N PRO A 204 12.81 -23.32 -17.21
CA PRO A 204 13.85 -22.28 -17.17
C PRO A 204 13.45 -21.00 -16.43
N ALA A 205 12.18 -20.87 -16.06
CA ALA A 205 11.67 -19.80 -15.20
C ALA A 205 10.41 -20.32 -14.50
N GLY A 206 10.28 -20.00 -13.20
CA GLY A 206 9.09 -20.28 -12.38
C GLY A 206 7.82 -19.55 -12.89
N PRO A 207 6.75 -19.57 -12.10
CA PRO A 207 6.81 -19.12 -10.71
C PRO A 207 6.71 -20.25 -9.68
N GLU A 208 6.52 -21.50 -10.12
CA GLU A 208 6.45 -22.65 -9.22
C GLU A 208 7.81 -22.95 -8.58
N TRP A 209 7.82 -23.10 -7.25
CA TRP A 209 8.97 -23.71 -6.60
C TRP A 209 9.00 -25.23 -6.83
N LYS A 210 10.18 -25.83 -6.68
CA LYS A 210 10.43 -27.25 -6.89
C LYS A 210 11.33 -27.82 -5.80
N VAL A 211 11.29 -29.14 -5.68
CA VAL A 211 12.32 -29.90 -4.97
C VAL A 211 12.95 -30.92 -5.90
N ASN A 212 14.27 -31.06 -5.82
CA ASN A 212 15.04 -32.07 -6.53
C ASN A 212 15.91 -32.88 -5.57
N ILE A 213 15.99 -34.19 -5.80
CA ILE A 213 16.91 -35.12 -5.14
C ILE A 213 17.62 -35.98 -6.19
N GLY A 214 18.94 -36.18 -6.03
CA GLY A 214 19.76 -36.95 -6.97
C GLY A 214 20.88 -37.71 -6.26
N ASP A 215 21.33 -38.81 -6.86
CA ASP A 215 22.39 -39.69 -6.31
C ASP A 215 23.67 -39.71 -7.17
N GLY A 216 23.75 -38.86 -8.21
CA GLY A 216 24.82 -38.87 -9.22
C GLY A 216 24.47 -39.68 -10.49
N THR A 217 23.41 -40.49 -10.46
CA THR A 217 22.93 -41.32 -11.58
C THR A 217 21.44 -41.13 -11.81
N ASN A 218 20.63 -41.37 -10.79
CA ASN A 218 19.18 -41.20 -10.77
C ASN A 218 18.81 -39.85 -10.14
N ARG A 219 17.63 -39.35 -10.49
CA ARG A 219 17.04 -38.17 -9.89
C ARG A 219 15.53 -38.28 -9.82
N ALA A 220 14.95 -37.53 -8.90
CA ALA A 220 13.53 -37.27 -8.83
C ALA A 220 13.29 -35.78 -8.57
N ASP A 221 12.20 -35.27 -9.15
CA ASP A 221 11.79 -33.87 -9.07
C ASP A 221 10.29 -33.81 -8.75
N ILE A 222 9.88 -32.84 -7.95
CA ILE A 222 8.50 -32.36 -7.89
C ILE A 222 8.52 -30.90 -8.35
N ASN A 223 7.84 -30.60 -9.46
CA ASN A 223 7.85 -29.30 -10.14
C ASN A 223 6.47 -28.62 -10.16
N THR A 224 5.64 -28.94 -9.17
CA THR A 224 4.23 -28.52 -9.06
C THR A 224 3.97 -27.68 -7.82
N GLY A 225 5.02 -27.09 -7.22
CA GLY A 225 4.87 -26.13 -6.12
C GLY A 225 4.03 -24.92 -6.52
N GLY A 226 3.55 -24.17 -5.51
CA GLY A 226 2.80 -22.94 -5.73
C GLY A 226 3.69 -21.77 -6.15
N LEU A 227 3.02 -20.63 -6.38
CA LEU A 227 3.63 -19.41 -6.89
C LEU A 227 4.07 -18.53 -5.72
N ILE A 228 5.30 -18.72 -5.23
CA ILE A 228 5.80 -18.09 -3.99
C ILE A 228 6.57 -16.78 -4.21
N ALA A 229 6.66 -16.34 -5.46
CA ALA A 229 7.38 -15.13 -5.87
C ALA A 229 6.44 -13.90 -5.90
N ASP A 230 5.68 -13.71 -4.82
CA ASP A 230 4.63 -12.69 -4.66
C ASP A 230 4.93 -11.71 -3.50
N ASN A 231 6.16 -11.73 -3.01
CA ASN A 231 6.64 -11.00 -1.85
C ASN A 231 5.99 -11.41 -0.51
N GLN A 232 5.28 -12.53 -0.43
CA GLN A 232 4.69 -13.03 0.81
C GLN A 232 5.57 -14.09 1.45
N TRP A 233 5.42 -14.27 2.77
CA TRP A 233 6.08 -15.37 3.47
C TRP A 233 5.31 -16.67 3.24
N HIS A 234 6.00 -17.66 2.67
CA HIS A 234 5.52 -19.03 2.51
C HIS A 234 6.36 -20.00 3.34
N THR A 235 5.73 -21.05 3.88
CA THR A 235 6.43 -22.17 4.50
C THR A 235 6.52 -23.33 3.52
N LEU A 236 7.75 -23.72 3.18
CA LEU A 236 8.06 -24.85 2.30
C LEU A 236 8.56 -26.03 3.13
N SER A 237 7.90 -27.19 3.01
CA SER A 237 8.31 -28.40 3.72
C SER A 237 8.40 -29.59 2.78
N VAL A 238 9.43 -30.42 2.90
CA VAL A 238 9.54 -31.68 2.16
C VAL A 238 9.97 -32.81 3.09
N SER A 239 9.16 -33.86 3.13
CA SER A 239 9.52 -35.12 3.80
C SER A 239 10.08 -36.09 2.78
N PHE A 240 11.24 -36.70 3.04
CA PHE A 240 11.94 -37.64 2.16
C PHE A 240 11.94 -39.03 2.80
N ASP A 241 10.95 -39.84 2.42
CA ASP A 241 10.86 -41.25 2.76
C ASP A 241 11.77 -42.04 1.80
N ARG A 242 12.97 -42.43 2.25
CA ARG A 242 14.06 -42.87 1.35
C ARG A 242 13.79 -44.21 0.69
N ASP A 243 12.95 -45.04 1.28
CA ASP A 243 12.45 -46.29 0.69
C ASP A 243 11.01 -46.16 0.15
N GLY A 244 10.52 -44.92 0.01
CA GLY A 244 9.17 -44.62 -0.47
C GLY A 244 9.09 -43.29 -1.22
N TYR A 245 8.19 -42.41 -0.79
CA TYR A 245 7.85 -41.18 -1.52
C TYR A 245 8.40 -39.93 -0.82
N MET A 246 9.06 -39.05 -1.57
CA MET A 246 9.18 -37.67 -1.13
C MET A 246 7.82 -36.97 -1.26
N LYS A 247 7.46 -36.11 -0.30
CA LYS A 247 6.20 -35.36 -0.29
C LYS A 247 6.47 -33.90 -0.02
N MET A 248 5.91 -33.06 -0.89
CA MET A 248 6.03 -31.61 -0.85
C MET A 248 4.81 -31.01 -0.17
N TYR A 249 5.04 -30.05 0.72
CA TYR A 249 4.02 -29.27 1.40
C TYR A 249 4.32 -27.78 1.26
N GLU A 250 3.26 -26.99 1.09
CA GLU A 250 3.31 -25.53 1.02
C GLU A 250 2.25 -24.98 1.98
N ASP A 251 2.67 -24.07 2.87
CA ASP A 251 1.81 -23.45 3.88
C ASP A 251 1.01 -24.49 4.70
N GLY A 252 1.69 -25.60 4.98
CA GLY A 252 1.16 -26.75 5.72
C GLY A 252 0.38 -27.75 4.87
N GLN A 253 -0.02 -27.44 3.64
CA GLN A 253 -0.85 -28.31 2.81
C GLN A 253 -0.01 -29.22 1.92
N LEU A 254 -0.41 -30.49 1.77
CA LEU A 254 0.23 -31.41 0.82
C LEU A 254 -0.02 -30.93 -0.61
N VAL A 255 1.05 -30.74 -1.37
CA VAL A 255 1.00 -30.30 -2.77
C VAL A 255 1.12 -31.49 -3.71
N ASP A 256 2.20 -32.28 -3.58
CA ASP A 256 2.48 -33.41 -4.46
C ASP A 256 3.46 -34.41 -3.82
N SER A 257 3.68 -35.55 -4.50
CA SER A 257 4.62 -36.58 -4.08
C SER A 257 5.28 -37.28 -5.27
N ALA A 258 6.50 -37.75 -5.08
CA ALA A 258 7.24 -38.52 -6.07
C ALA A 258 7.94 -39.71 -5.41
N ASP A 259 7.97 -40.84 -6.11
CA ASP A 259 8.70 -42.03 -5.67
C ASP A 259 10.21 -41.76 -5.75
N ILE A 260 10.90 -41.95 -4.62
CA ILE A 260 12.35 -41.79 -4.48
C ILE A 260 13.03 -43.07 -4.01
N SER A 261 12.32 -44.20 -3.99
CA SER A 261 12.82 -45.48 -3.46
C SER A 261 13.98 -46.04 -4.29
N SER A 262 14.16 -45.57 -5.53
CA SER A 262 15.28 -45.93 -6.41
C SER A 262 16.48 -44.99 -6.30
N ILE A 263 16.37 -43.89 -5.56
CA ILE A 263 17.46 -42.92 -5.39
C ILE A 263 18.45 -43.47 -4.36
N GLY A 264 19.71 -43.63 -4.76
CA GLY A 264 20.80 -44.14 -3.96
C GLY A 264 21.34 -43.16 -2.91
N ASP A 265 22.64 -43.20 -2.68
CA ASP A 265 23.31 -42.37 -1.67
C ASP A 265 23.31 -40.88 -2.09
N ILE A 266 22.78 -40.01 -1.24
CA ILE A 266 22.70 -38.56 -1.47
C ILE A 266 23.75 -37.76 -0.67
N THR A 267 24.74 -38.43 -0.09
CA THR A 267 25.75 -37.81 0.77
C THR A 267 26.72 -36.95 -0.03
N THR A 268 26.78 -35.64 0.28
CA THR A 268 27.72 -34.70 -0.37
C THR A 268 28.90 -34.29 0.51
N ASN A 269 28.78 -34.44 1.84
CA ASN A 269 29.72 -33.91 2.84
C ASN A 269 29.97 -32.39 2.75
N ALA A 270 29.11 -31.64 2.06
CA ALA A 270 29.27 -30.19 1.88
C ALA A 270 28.73 -29.37 3.06
N GLY A 271 27.83 -29.95 3.87
CA GLY A 271 26.99 -29.20 4.82
C GLY A 271 25.67 -28.80 4.18
N LEU A 272 25.05 -27.73 4.68
CA LEU A 272 23.84 -27.13 4.09
C LEU A 272 24.15 -25.69 3.67
N PHE A 273 23.55 -25.26 2.58
CA PHE A 273 23.64 -23.90 2.06
C PHE A 273 22.24 -23.32 1.96
N PHE A 274 22.08 -22.08 2.44
CA PHE A 274 20.88 -21.27 2.27
C PHE A 274 21.26 -20.07 1.41
N GLY A 275 20.45 -19.75 0.41
CA GLY A 275 20.68 -18.62 -0.49
C GLY A 275 21.52 -18.94 -1.73
N THR A 276 22.18 -20.11 -1.80
CA THR A 276 22.93 -20.55 -2.98
C THR A 276 23.17 -22.06 -2.95
N ASP A 277 23.85 -22.60 -3.97
CA ASP A 277 24.26 -24.01 -4.03
C ASP A 277 25.67 -24.24 -3.42
N ILE A 278 26.16 -25.48 -3.36
CA ILE A 278 27.45 -25.75 -2.69
C ILE A 278 28.67 -25.10 -3.37
N ASN A 279 28.51 -24.67 -4.63
CA ASN A 279 29.55 -24.02 -5.42
C ASN A 279 29.36 -22.49 -5.53
N GLN A 280 28.34 -21.93 -4.88
CA GLN A 280 28.06 -20.49 -4.83
C GLN A 280 27.80 -19.90 -6.24
N GLY A 281 26.97 -20.57 -7.04
CA GLY A 281 26.67 -20.16 -8.42
C GLY A 281 25.19 -19.98 -8.75
N PHE A 282 24.29 -20.17 -7.79
CA PHE A 282 22.84 -20.17 -7.99
C PHE A 282 22.14 -19.31 -6.95
N ASP A 283 22.49 -18.03 -6.94
CA ASP A 283 22.22 -17.11 -5.84
C ASP A 283 20.74 -16.68 -5.80
N PHE A 284 20.16 -16.79 -4.62
CA PHE A 284 18.76 -16.47 -4.34
C PHE A 284 18.60 -15.02 -3.92
N MET A 285 17.61 -14.33 -4.50
CA MET A 285 17.22 -12.99 -4.05
C MET A 285 15.93 -13.08 -3.22
N GLY A 286 15.96 -12.63 -1.97
CA GLY A 286 14.80 -12.65 -1.07
C GLY A 286 15.20 -12.79 0.39
N SER A 287 14.30 -13.36 1.20
CA SER A 287 14.54 -13.66 2.61
C SER A 287 14.26 -15.12 2.91
N ILE A 288 15.05 -15.71 3.81
CA ILE A 288 14.89 -17.07 4.31
C ILE A 288 14.80 -17.00 5.84
N ALA A 289 13.88 -17.77 6.42
CA ALA A 289 13.70 -17.88 7.87
C ALA A 289 13.34 -19.31 8.28
N GLU A 290 13.40 -19.59 9.58
CA GLU A 290 12.84 -20.81 10.19
C GLU A 290 13.25 -22.11 9.47
N VAL A 291 14.54 -22.24 9.13
CA VAL A 291 15.07 -23.46 8.51
C VAL A 291 15.17 -24.56 9.57
N ARG A 292 14.54 -25.70 9.29
CA ARG A 292 14.40 -26.84 10.22
C ARG A 292 14.75 -28.13 9.50
N VAL A 293 15.47 -29.01 10.20
CA VAL A 293 15.83 -30.34 9.70
C VAL A 293 15.55 -31.38 10.78
N TRP A 294 14.76 -32.39 10.44
CA TRP A 294 14.52 -33.55 11.30
C TRP A 294 15.09 -34.82 10.66
N ASN A 295 15.62 -35.72 11.49
CA ASN A 295 16.06 -37.05 11.07
C ASN A 295 14.92 -38.09 11.05
N THR A 296 13.71 -37.64 10.76
CA THR A 296 12.51 -38.48 10.69
C THR A 296 11.48 -37.85 9.76
N LEU A 297 10.46 -38.62 9.38
CA LEU A 297 9.30 -38.11 8.67
C LEU A 297 8.37 -37.37 9.64
N ILE A 298 8.02 -36.13 9.28
CA ILE A 298 6.96 -35.39 9.95
C ILE A 298 5.64 -35.68 9.25
N ASN A 299 4.64 -36.08 10.01
CA ASN A 299 3.32 -36.37 9.44
C ASN A 299 2.60 -35.07 9.02
N MET A 300 1.68 -35.20 8.06
CA MET A 300 0.91 -34.08 7.50
C MET A 300 0.22 -33.22 8.56
N GLN A 301 -0.40 -33.81 9.58
CA GLN A 301 -1.12 -33.04 10.60
C GLN A 301 -0.16 -32.18 11.43
N THR A 302 1.02 -32.72 11.75
CA THR A 302 2.07 -31.95 12.44
C THR A 302 2.58 -30.82 11.56
N ILE A 303 2.86 -31.06 10.27
CA ILE A 303 3.26 -30.01 9.31
C ILE A 303 2.19 -28.92 9.23
N GLN A 304 0.91 -29.30 9.05
CA GLN A 304 -0.21 -28.36 9.05
C GLN A 304 -0.30 -27.51 10.31
N ASN A 305 -0.10 -28.11 11.49
CA ASN A 305 -0.22 -27.40 12.75
C ASN A 305 0.98 -26.48 13.04
N TRP A 306 2.16 -26.77 12.50
CA TRP A 306 3.42 -26.12 12.89
C TRP A 306 4.08 -25.29 11.77
N ASN A 307 3.53 -25.28 10.56
CA ASN A 307 4.05 -24.49 9.43
C ASN A 307 4.17 -22.99 9.75
N CYS A 308 3.32 -22.48 10.65
CA CYS A 308 3.35 -21.10 11.12
C CYS A 308 3.47 -21.00 12.65
N ASN A 309 4.45 -21.68 13.24
CA ASN A 309 4.79 -21.54 14.64
C ASN A 309 6.29 -21.65 14.81
N HIS A 310 6.90 -20.82 15.66
CA HIS A 310 8.25 -21.12 16.13
C HIS A 310 8.25 -22.47 16.85
N LEU A 311 9.23 -23.32 16.56
CA LEU A 311 9.36 -24.59 17.27
C LEU A 311 9.73 -24.36 18.73
N ASP A 312 9.09 -25.14 19.59
CA ASP A 312 9.45 -25.35 20.97
C ASP A 312 9.40 -26.85 21.30
N ASN A 313 9.69 -27.18 22.56
CA ASN A 313 9.74 -28.57 23.03
C ASN A 313 8.38 -29.30 23.03
N SER A 314 7.28 -28.61 22.73
CA SER A 314 5.96 -29.22 22.56
C SER A 314 5.71 -29.76 21.15
N HIS A 315 6.60 -29.47 20.19
CA HIS A 315 6.53 -30.07 18.86
C HIS A 315 6.63 -31.62 18.97
N PRO A 316 5.70 -32.40 18.40
CA PRO A 316 5.63 -33.85 18.58
C PRO A 316 6.92 -34.60 18.23
N ASN A 317 7.70 -34.05 17.30
CA ASN A 317 8.97 -34.61 16.83
C ASN A 317 10.20 -33.78 17.26
N TYR A 318 10.11 -32.98 18.34
CA TYR A 318 11.21 -32.13 18.79
C TYR A 318 12.51 -32.92 19.06
N ASN A 319 12.40 -34.14 19.60
CA ASN A 319 13.56 -35.01 19.86
C ASN A 319 14.28 -35.50 18.58
N ASN A 320 13.65 -35.34 17.40
CA ASN A 320 14.22 -35.68 16.11
C ASN A 320 14.79 -34.46 15.37
N LEU A 321 14.69 -33.26 15.95
CA LEU A 321 15.20 -32.02 15.36
C LEU A 321 16.72 -32.00 15.43
N ILE A 322 17.38 -32.05 14.27
CA ILE A 322 18.84 -32.09 14.13
C ILE A 322 19.45 -30.78 13.63
N GLY A 323 18.62 -29.80 13.27
CA GLY A 323 19.02 -28.43 12.99
C GLY A 323 17.82 -27.50 13.01
N TYR A 324 17.97 -26.33 13.62
CA TYR A 324 16.93 -25.30 13.63
C TYR A 324 17.54 -23.90 13.69
N TRP A 325 17.48 -23.19 12.57
CA TRP A 325 17.94 -21.82 12.44
C TRP A 325 16.73 -20.92 12.23
N LYS A 326 16.55 -19.94 13.10
CA LYS A 326 15.42 -19.00 12.99
C LYS A 326 15.65 -17.92 11.95
N LEU A 327 16.93 -17.50 11.81
CA LEU A 327 17.35 -16.37 10.99
C LEU A 327 16.61 -15.08 11.39
N ASN A 328 16.65 -14.75 12.67
CA ASN A 328 16.04 -13.54 13.25
C ASN A 328 16.96 -12.84 14.27
N GLU A 329 18.26 -13.12 14.23
CA GLU A 329 19.27 -12.59 15.15
C GLU A 329 19.45 -11.07 15.02
N GLY A 330 19.41 -10.54 13.80
CA GLY A 330 19.48 -9.11 13.53
C GLY A 330 20.81 -8.42 13.81
N GLY A 331 20.81 -7.10 13.62
CA GLY A 331 21.94 -6.23 13.93
C GLY A 331 23.20 -6.59 13.13
N ASN A 332 24.32 -6.80 13.84
CA ASN A 332 25.62 -7.12 13.24
C ASN A 332 26.01 -8.61 13.40
N ALA A 333 25.02 -9.50 13.61
CA ALA A 333 25.30 -10.93 13.71
C ALA A 333 25.88 -11.45 12.39
N ASN A 334 27.00 -12.18 12.46
CA ASN A 334 27.67 -12.79 11.32
C ASN A 334 27.48 -14.31 11.26
N GLN A 335 26.64 -14.85 12.15
CA GLN A 335 26.27 -16.24 12.23
C GLN A 335 24.77 -16.37 12.50
N VAL A 336 24.17 -17.44 11.99
CA VAL A 336 22.83 -17.88 12.38
C VAL A 336 22.96 -18.99 13.41
N VAL A 337 22.18 -18.92 14.49
CA VAL A 337 22.28 -19.84 15.62
C VAL A 337 21.46 -21.09 15.36
N ASP A 338 22.04 -22.25 15.62
CA ASP A 338 21.31 -23.51 15.68
C ASP A 338 20.67 -23.67 17.07
N TYR A 339 19.35 -23.57 17.12
CA TYR A 339 18.53 -23.74 18.31
C TYR A 339 18.20 -25.22 18.61
N SER A 340 18.69 -26.16 17.79
CA SER A 340 18.65 -27.58 18.12
C SER A 340 19.69 -27.93 19.21
N THR A 341 19.69 -29.18 19.68
CA THR A 341 20.68 -29.65 20.65
C THR A 341 22.09 -29.82 20.07
N ASN A 342 22.26 -29.67 18.75
CA ASN A 342 23.52 -29.93 18.06
C ASN A 342 24.45 -28.71 17.94
N ASN A 343 23.94 -27.48 18.10
CA ASN A 343 24.70 -26.22 18.04
C ASN A 343 25.53 -26.06 16.74
N ASN A 344 25.03 -26.53 15.60
CA ASN A 344 25.67 -26.36 14.29
C ASN A 344 25.35 -24.98 13.70
N ASN A 345 25.89 -23.91 14.31
CA ASN A 345 25.69 -22.54 13.84
C ASN A 345 26.17 -22.37 12.38
N GLY A 346 25.43 -21.58 11.61
CA GLY A 346 25.77 -21.22 10.23
C GLY A 346 26.58 -19.93 10.15
N ASN A 347 27.46 -19.83 9.17
CA ASN A 347 28.18 -18.59 8.87
C ASN A 347 27.47 -17.82 7.78
N ILE A 348 27.31 -16.50 7.96
CA ILE A 348 26.71 -15.60 6.98
C ILE A 348 27.83 -15.02 6.10
N SER A 349 27.61 -15.01 4.78
CA SER A 349 28.44 -14.35 3.77
C SER A 349 27.54 -13.41 2.96
N GLY A 350 27.90 -12.13 2.90
CA GLY A 350 27.20 -11.09 2.11
C GLY A 350 25.83 -10.66 2.68
N ALA A 351 24.96 -11.63 2.97
CA ALA A 351 23.57 -11.41 3.36
C ALA A 351 23.41 -10.47 4.57
N LEU A 352 22.42 -9.58 4.51
CA LEU A 352 22.24 -8.48 5.45
C LEU A 352 20.95 -8.61 6.25
N TRP A 353 21.01 -8.19 7.52
CA TRP A 353 19.83 -8.09 8.37
C TRP A 353 19.00 -6.87 7.99
N HIS A 354 17.71 -7.08 7.78
CA HIS A 354 16.74 -6.03 7.48
C HIS A 354 15.60 -6.04 8.49
N SER A 355 15.13 -4.85 8.86
CA SER A 355 13.91 -4.65 9.63
C SER A 355 12.95 -3.84 8.75
N PRO A 356 11.86 -4.44 8.24
CA PRO A 356 10.90 -3.69 7.43
C PRO A 356 10.23 -2.61 8.28
N ASP A 357 10.53 -1.33 8.02
CA ASP A 357 9.82 -0.22 8.62
C ASP A 357 8.41 -0.13 8.00
N SER A 358 7.37 -0.23 8.83
CA SER A 358 6.01 0.09 8.38
C SER A 358 5.94 1.59 8.03
N THR A 359 5.64 1.93 6.78
CA THR A 359 5.51 3.34 6.34
C THR A 359 4.05 3.78 6.36
N TRP A 360 3.77 4.89 7.06
CA TRP A 360 2.47 5.56 6.98
C TRP A 360 2.42 6.38 5.68
N VAL A 361 1.43 6.13 4.83
CA VAL A 361 1.15 6.98 3.67
C VAL A 361 -0.21 7.65 3.89
N TYR A 362 -0.21 8.96 4.07
CA TYR A 362 -1.45 9.72 4.16
C TYR A 362 -1.99 9.99 2.75
N ASP A 363 -3.24 9.58 2.49
CA ASP A 363 -3.93 9.89 1.24
C ASP A 363 -4.82 11.11 1.45
N TYR A 364 -4.38 12.26 0.94
CA TYR A 364 -5.12 13.51 1.04
C TYR A 364 -5.95 13.83 -0.20
N ASN A 365 -6.12 12.90 -1.16
CA ASN A 365 -6.76 13.18 -2.45
C ASN A 365 -8.20 13.71 -2.31
N ASN A 366 -8.91 13.34 -1.25
CA ASN A 366 -10.28 13.80 -0.97
C ASN A 366 -10.35 14.90 0.11
N THR A 367 -9.22 15.34 0.64
CA THR A 367 -9.21 16.38 1.69
C THR A 367 -9.41 17.76 1.04
N PRO A 368 -10.38 18.58 1.48
CA PRO A 368 -10.50 19.97 1.03
C PRO A 368 -9.23 20.77 1.33
N ARG A 369 -8.80 21.59 0.37
CA ARG A 369 -7.56 22.37 0.42
C ARG A 369 -7.88 23.85 0.41
N ILE A 370 -6.97 24.66 0.95
CA ILE A 370 -7.07 26.12 0.85
C ILE A 370 -7.20 26.61 -0.60
N ALA A 371 -6.57 25.92 -1.55
CA ALA A 371 -6.67 26.24 -2.98
C ALA A 371 -8.09 26.06 -3.55
N ASP A 372 -8.92 25.22 -2.92
CA ASP A 372 -10.29 24.94 -3.34
C ASP A 372 -11.23 26.11 -3.00
N VAL A 373 -10.91 26.92 -1.98
CA VAL A 373 -11.71 28.07 -1.51
C VAL A 373 -11.95 29.11 -2.61
N PRO A 374 -10.93 29.68 -3.28
CA PRO A 374 -11.16 30.66 -4.34
C PRO A 374 -11.89 30.08 -5.54
N VAL A 375 -11.62 28.82 -5.91
CA VAL A 375 -12.33 28.15 -7.02
C VAL A 375 -13.81 27.99 -6.68
N THR A 376 -14.13 27.53 -5.47
CA THR A 376 -15.51 27.36 -5.00
C THR A 376 -16.26 28.69 -4.95
N ALA A 377 -15.63 29.75 -4.44
CA ALA A 377 -16.23 31.09 -4.40
C ALA A 377 -16.55 31.62 -5.82
N LEU A 378 -15.62 31.47 -6.76
CA LEU A 378 -15.82 31.91 -8.15
C LEU A 378 -16.90 31.08 -8.85
N THR A 379 -16.93 29.76 -8.62
CA THR A 379 -17.99 28.88 -9.13
C THR A 379 -19.36 29.31 -8.61
N HIS A 380 -19.48 29.66 -7.31
CA HIS A 380 -20.74 30.11 -6.71
C HIS A 380 -21.24 31.42 -7.34
N LEU A 381 -20.32 32.36 -7.55
CA LEU A 381 -20.59 33.64 -8.21
C LEU A 381 -20.79 33.52 -9.73
N CYS A 382 -20.76 32.29 -10.27
CA CYS A 382 -20.87 32.01 -11.70
C CYS A 382 -19.80 32.70 -12.57
N VAL A 383 -18.63 32.98 -11.98
CA VAL A 383 -17.51 33.62 -12.68
C VAL A 383 -16.76 32.58 -13.51
N GLN A 384 -16.60 32.84 -14.80
CA GLN A 384 -15.79 31.99 -15.67
C GLN A 384 -14.32 32.05 -15.24
N ILE A 385 -13.80 30.89 -14.82
CA ILE A 385 -12.40 30.74 -14.43
C ILE A 385 -11.56 30.61 -15.71
N ASP A 386 -10.66 31.56 -15.93
CA ASP A 386 -9.71 31.50 -17.04
C ASP A 386 -8.61 30.48 -16.73
N ASN A 387 -8.39 29.52 -17.64
CA ASN A 387 -7.35 28.51 -17.52
C ASN A 387 -5.94 29.13 -17.36
N ASN A 388 -5.72 30.37 -17.81
CA ASN A 388 -4.45 31.07 -17.63
C ASN A 388 -4.20 31.54 -16.19
N TRP A 389 -5.21 31.53 -15.31
CA TRP A 389 -5.03 31.87 -13.90
C TRP A 389 -4.31 30.77 -13.11
N GLN A 390 -4.23 29.56 -13.66
CA GLN A 390 -3.51 28.43 -13.06
C GLN A 390 -3.94 28.17 -11.61
N LEU A 391 -5.25 28.16 -11.35
CA LEU A 391 -5.79 27.80 -10.05
C LEU A 391 -5.72 26.27 -9.87
N ASP A 392 -5.05 25.81 -8.81
CA ASP A 392 -4.87 24.38 -8.50
C ASP A 392 -6.07 23.74 -7.76
N GLY A 393 -7.02 24.58 -7.35
CA GLY A 393 -8.19 24.17 -6.57
C GLY A 393 -9.22 23.40 -7.39
N ILE A 394 -10.03 22.61 -6.69
CA ILE A 394 -11.21 21.93 -7.20
C ILE A 394 -12.42 22.53 -6.49
N SER A 395 -13.49 22.84 -7.23
CA SER A 395 -14.70 23.40 -6.63
C SER A 395 -15.38 22.39 -5.71
N LEU A 396 -15.76 22.84 -4.51
CA LEU A 396 -16.53 22.03 -3.55
C LEU A 396 -18.03 21.96 -3.89
N ILE A 397 -18.46 22.71 -4.90
CA ILE A 397 -19.84 22.73 -5.40
C ILE A 397 -19.86 22.40 -6.89
N PRO A 398 -20.99 21.91 -7.42
CA PRO A 398 -21.16 21.77 -8.86
C PRO A 398 -21.01 23.10 -9.58
N ASP A 399 -20.53 23.05 -10.82
CA ASP A 399 -20.47 24.23 -11.68
C ASP A 399 -21.84 24.89 -11.77
N CYS A 400 -21.84 26.22 -11.76
CA CYS A 400 -23.04 26.98 -12.04
C CYS A 400 -23.63 26.51 -13.38
N ILE A 401 -24.90 26.10 -13.39
CA ILE A 401 -25.64 25.94 -14.63
C ILE A 401 -26.02 27.34 -15.09
N GLY A 402 -25.01 28.12 -15.47
CA GLY A 402 -25.20 29.34 -16.22
C GLY A 402 -25.91 28.95 -17.50
N THR A 403 -27.05 29.57 -17.77
CA THR A 403 -27.58 29.67 -19.13
C THR A 403 -26.66 30.59 -19.93
N ASN A 404 -25.40 30.17 -20.08
CA ASN A 404 -24.49 30.79 -21.00
C ASN A 404 -24.94 30.34 -22.38
N ILE A 405 -25.41 31.31 -23.15
CA ILE A 405 -25.30 31.28 -24.61
C ILE A 405 -23.82 31.04 -24.87
N GLU A 406 -23.46 29.79 -25.16
CA GLU A 406 -22.11 29.43 -25.54
C GLU A 406 -21.71 30.29 -26.74
N GLY A 407 -20.70 31.13 -26.53
CA GLY A 407 -19.84 31.56 -27.61
C GLY A 407 -19.25 30.30 -28.21
N ILE A 408 -19.80 29.89 -29.36
CA ILE A 408 -19.37 28.74 -30.14
C ILE A 408 -17.88 28.91 -30.47
N ASN A 409 -17.02 28.35 -29.63
CA ASN A 409 -15.71 27.90 -30.06
C ASN A 409 -15.93 26.55 -30.73
N ASN A 410 -16.10 26.63 -32.05
CA ASN A 410 -16.12 25.57 -33.05
C ASN A 410 -15.65 24.18 -32.55
N LYS A 411 -16.61 23.34 -32.16
CA LYS A 411 -16.64 21.94 -32.60
C LYS A 411 -17.94 21.70 -33.33
N THR A 412 -18.02 22.16 -34.58
CA THR A 412 -19.04 21.65 -35.51
C THR A 412 -18.64 20.23 -35.89
N SER A 413 -19.03 19.24 -35.08
CA SER A 413 -19.00 17.86 -35.51
C SER A 413 -20.19 17.64 -36.46
N ARG A 414 -19.89 17.39 -37.74
CA ARG A 414 -20.91 17.14 -38.74
C ARG A 414 -21.53 15.77 -38.48
N LEU A 415 -22.86 15.70 -38.44
CA LEU A 415 -23.59 14.43 -38.41
C LEU A 415 -23.27 13.62 -39.68
N ILE A 416 -22.69 12.43 -39.52
CA ILE A 416 -22.40 11.51 -40.62
C ILE A 416 -23.68 10.79 -41.01
N LYS A 417 -24.34 10.13 -40.05
CA LYS A 417 -25.53 9.31 -40.30
C LYS A 417 -26.34 9.06 -39.04
N ILE A 418 -27.62 8.73 -39.23
CA ILE A 418 -28.52 8.26 -38.18
C ILE A 418 -28.81 6.78 -38.44
N THR A 419 -28.67 5.92 -37.43
CA THR A 419 -29.00 4.50 -37.55
C THR A 419 -30.05 4.07 -36.54
N ASP A 420 -30.85 3.07 -36.90
CA ASP A 420 -31.67 2.37 -35.91
C ASP A 420 -30.83 1.42 -35.05
N ILE A 421 -31.46 0.75 -34.08
CA ILE A 421 -30.80 -0.20 -33.18
C ILE A 421 -30.20 -1.42 -33.89
N LEU A 422 -30.58 -1.67 -35.15
CA LEU A 422 -30.05 -2.73 -35.98
C LEU A 422 -28.93 -2.23 -36.92
N GLY A 423 -28.49 -0.98 -36.75
CA GLY A 423 -27.39 -0.37 -37.51
C GLY A 423 -27.77 0.06 -38.93
N ARG A 424 -29.06 0.08 -39.27
CA ARG A 424 -29.54 0.49 -40.61
C ARG A 424 -29.68 2.00 -40.65
N GLU A 425 -29.16 2.62 -41.70
CA GLU A 425 -29.25 4.07 -41.89
C GLU A 425 -30.71 4.51 -42.10
N THR A 426 -31.12 5.56 -41.41
CA THR A 426 -32.49 6.07 -41.38
C THR A 426 -32.49 7.59 -41.21
N HIS A 427 -33.67 8.18 -41.20
CA HIS A 427 -33.90 9.57 -40.80
C HIS A 427 -34.53 9.61 -39.40
N GLN A 428 -34.62 10.82 -38.82
CA GLN A 428 -35.27 11.05 -37.53
C GLN A 428 -36.72 10.53 -37.52
N GLN A 429 -37.09 9.79 -36.47
CA GLN A 429 -38.42 9.22 -36.27
C GLN A 429 -38.83 9.34 -34.80
N SER A 430 -40.10 9.66 -34.56
CA SER A 430 -40.69 9.70 -33.21
C SER A 430 -41.00 8.28 -32.70
N ASN A 431 -41.02 8.12 -31.37
CA ASN A 431 -41.27 6.89 -30.63
C ASN A 431 -40.33 5.71 -30.98
N LYS A 432 -39.09 6.01 -31.42
CA LYS A 432 -38.03 5.02 -31.69
C LYS A 432 -36.66 5.49 -31.19
N ILE A 433 -35.86 4.54 -30.72
CA ILE A 433 -34.46 4.77 -30.33
C ILE A 433 -33.61 4.83 -31.59
N LEU A 434 -32.87 5.93 -31.75
CA LEU A 434 -31.98 6.20 -32.86
C LEU A 434 -30.58 6.56 -32.36
N PHE A 435 -29.55 6.24 -33.15
CA PHE A 435 -28.16 6.59 -32.88
C PHE A 435 -27.67 7.58 -33.92
N TYR A 436 -27.17 8.73 -33.46
CA TYR A 436 -26.62 9.80 -34.28
C TYR A 436 -25.10 9.73 -34.19
N ILE A 437 -24.44 9.49 -35.33
CA ILE A 437 -22.99 9.27 -35.40
C ILE A 437 -22.34 10.50 -36.05
N TYR A 438 -21.37 11.10 -35.36
CA TYR A 438 -20.72 12.34 -35.78
C TYR A 438 -19.29 12.11 -36.26
N GLU A 439 -18.77 13.03 -37.09
CA GLU A 439 -17.41 12.94 -37.67
C GLU A 439 -16.27 12.85 -36.63
N ASN A 440 -16.50 13.39 -35.43
CA ASN A 440 -15.54 13.33 -34.32
C ASN A 440 -15.57 11.99 -33.56
N GLY A 441 -16.36 11.01 -33.99
CA GLY A 441 -16.50 9.70 -33.34
C GLY A 441 -17.53 9.64 -32.20
N GLU A 442 -18.19 10.76 -31.87
CA GLU A 442 -19.28 10.77 -30.90
C GLU A 442 -20.51 10.03 -31.42
N VAL A 443 -21.19 9.33 -30.52
CA VAL A 443 -22.45 8.63 -30.78
C VAL A 443 -23.49 9.06 -29.75
N GLU A 444 -24.55 9.71 -30.20
CA GLU A 444 -25.67 10.11 -29.34
C GLU A 444 -26.86 9.16 -29.53
N LYS A 445 -27.40 8.65 -28.42
CA LYS A 445 -28.62 7.85 -28.40
C LYS A 445 -29.81 8.78 -28.11
N LYS A 446 -30.74 8.92 -29.06
CA LYS A 446 -31.93 9.80 -28.94
C LYS A 446 -33.23 9.03 -29.11
N ILE A 447 -34.28 9.46 -28.41
CA ILE A 447 -35.67 9.10 -28.65
C ILE A 447 -36.51 10.38 -28.61
N TYR A 448 -37.24 10.65 -29.69
CA TYR A 448 -38.20 11.75 -29.75
C TYR A 448 -39.56 11.16 -29.43
N ILE A 449 -40.21 11.60 -28.35
CA ILE A 449 -41.54 11.10 -27.97
C ILE A 449 -42.57 12.09 -28.50
N GLU A 450 -43.55 11.59 -29.25
CA GLU A 450 -44.79 12.31 -29.63
C GLU A 450 -46.00 11.64 -29.00
#